data_AF-A0A3P9D7Y1-F1
#
_entry.id   AF-A0A3P9D7Y1-F1
#
_cell.length_a   1.000
_cell.length_b   1.000
_cell.length_c   1.000
_cell.angle_alpha   90.00
_cell.angle_beta   90.00
_cell.angle_gamma   90.00
#
_symmetry.space_group_name_H-M   'P 1'
#
loop_
_entity.id
_entity.type
_entity.pdbx_description
1 polymer ?
#
loop_
_entity_poly.entity_id
_entity_poly.type
_entity_poly.pdbx_seq_one_letter_code
_entity_poly.pdbx_strand_id
1 'polypeptide(L)'
;MNPLCSRCNLVVYPTEKVNCLDKYWHKGCFSCEVCKMTLNMKNYKGFEKRPYCNAHYPKSSFTCVTDTPENLRLKQQSKIQSQVLYREDFEKNKGKGFSVVADTPEMQRIKKTQDQISNIKYHEEFEKKKIGGEGPQHLPSNPSAGGYQQPAATQNYHYDPAPEPVRQAAAAPPPSAGKRYRAVYDYSAADEDEVSFMDGDVIVDVQQIDEGWMYGRVERTGQQGMLPANYVEAI
;
A
#
# COMPACT_ATOMS: atom_id res chain seq x y z
N MET A 1 -11.47 -71.52 13.12
CA MET A 1 -12.79 -70.86 13.09
C MET A 1 -12.89 -70.02 11.83
N ASN A 2 -14.09 -69.82 11.28
CA ASN A 2 -14.28 -68.92 10.13
C ASN A 2 -14.30 -67.45 10.61
N PRO A 3 -13.70 -66.51 9.86
CA PRO A 3 -13.63 -65.11 10.28
C PRO A 3 -14.98 -64.38 10.16
N LEU A 4 -15.15 -63.30 10.92
CA LEU A 4 -16.33 -62.42 10.88
C LEU A 4 -16.09 -61.20 9.97
N CYS A 5 -17.14 -60.74 9.30
CA CYS A 5 -17.10 -59.57 8.43
C CYS A 5 -17.10 -58.27 9.24
N SER A 6 -16.13 -57.38 9.01
CA SER A 6 -16.05 -56.07 9.69
C SER A 6 -17.13 -55.04 9.31
N ARG A 7 -18.20 -55.43 8.62
CA ARG A 7 -19.36 -54.55 8.31
C ARG A 7 -20.69 -55.09 8.83
N CYS A 8 -20.95 -56.39 8.66
CA CYS A 8 -22.21 -57.02 9.10
C CYS A 8 -22.02 -58.00 10.26
N ASN A 9 -20.78 -58.23 10.72
CA ASN A 9 -20.38 -59.18 11.77
C ASN A 9 -20.78 -60.65 11.53
N LEU A 10 -21.34 -60.98 10.36
CA LEU A 10 -21.63 -62.36 9.94
C LEU A 10 -20.36 -63.10 9.50
N VAL A 11 -20.42 -64.43 9.54
CA VAL A 11 -19.34 -65.33 9.13
C VAL A 11 -19.02 -65.18 7.63
N VAL A 12 -17.73 -65.11 7.30
CA VAL A 12 -17.21 -65.00 5.93
C VAL A 12 -16.61 -66.34 5.51
N TYR A 13 -17.25 -67.01 4.54
CA TYR A 13 -16.74 -68.26 3.96
C TYR A 13 -15.55 -68.00 3.01
N PRO A 14 -14.62 -68.96 2.84
CA PRO A 14 -13.40 -68.77 2.04
C PRO A 14 -13.64 -68.23 0.62
N THR A 15 -14.69 -68.69 -0.06
CA THR A 15 -15.07 -68.28 -1.43
C THR A 15 -15.39 -66.79 -1.56
N GLU A 16 -16.03 -66.21 -0.53
CA GLU A 16 -16.45 -64.82 -0.49
C GLU A 16 -15.48 -63.89 0.24
N LYS A 17 -14.42 -64.45 0.82
CA LYS A 17 -13.48 -63.73 1.69
C LYS A 17 -12.64 -62.71 0.92
N VAL A 18 -12.76 -61.45 1.32
CA VAL A 18 -11.81 -60.37 1.04
C VAL A 18 -11.04 -60.09 2.33
N ASN A 19 -9.72 -60.18 2.29
CA ASN A 19 -8.83 -59.78 3.40
C ASN A 19 -8.24 -58.40 3.06
N CYS A 20 -8.54 -57.38 3.85
CA CYS A 20 -8.15 -56.00 3.59
C CYS A 20 -8.22 -55.17 4.87
N LEU A 21 -7.23 -54.29 5.11
CA LEU A 21 -7.15 -53.42 6.30
C LEU A 21 -7.20 -54.19 7.63
N ASP A 22 -6.37 -55.24 7.72
CA ASP A 22 -6.28 -56.19 8.85
C ASP A 22 -7.61 -56.87 9.21
N LYS A 23 -8.54 -56.90 8.26
CA LYS A 23 -9.95 -57.24 8.47
C LYS A 23 -10.50 -58.11 7.34
N TYR A 24 -11.48 -58.93 7.69
CA TYR A 24 -12.21 -59.77 6.75
C TYR A 24 -13.54 -59.13 6.36
N TRP A 25 -13.93 -59.31 5.09
CA TRP A 25 -15.14 -58.76 4.50
C TRP A 25 -15.72 -59.76 3.49
N HIS A 26 -17.05 -59.84 3.35
CA HIS A 26 -17.66 -60.44 2.16
C HIS A 26 -17.41 -59.55 0.93
N LYS A 27 -17.38 -60.13 -0.28
CA LYS A 27 -17.22 -59.37 -1.53
C LYS A 27 -18.20 -58.18 -1.67
N GLY A 28 -19.47 -58.37 -1.30
CA GLY A 28 -20.49 -57.31 -1.32
C GLY A 28 -20.40 -56.30 -0.15
N CYS A 29 -19.83 -56.70 0.99
CA CYS A 29 -19.65 -55.82 2.14
C CYS A 29 -18.41 -54.92 2.04
N PHE A 30 -17.46 -55.25 1.16
CA PHE A 30 -16.29 -54.42 0.90
C PHE A 30 -16.66 -53.23 0.00
N SER A 31 -17.37 -52.24 0.56
CA SER A 31 -17.89 -51.09 -0.18
C SER A 31 -17.54 -49.76 0.48
N CYS A 32 -17.48 -48.69 -0.31
CA CYS A 32 -17.08 -47.35 0.14
C CYS A 32 -17.93 -46.87 1.32
N GLU A 33 -17.31 -46.26 2.34
CA GLU A 33 -18.10 -45.75 3.47
C GLU A 33 -19.05 -44.61 3.06
N VAL A 34 -18.61 -43.68 2.22
CA VAL A 34 -19.44 -42.54 1.78
C VAL A 34 -20.53 -42.99 0.79
N CYS A 35 -20.15 -43.36 -0.44
CA CYS A 35 -21.12 -43.65 -1.51
C CYS A 35 -21.67 -45.08 -1.55
N LYS A 36 -21.32 -45.96 -0.60
CA LYS A 36 -21.76 -47.37 -0.48
C LYS A 36 -21.49 -48.29 -1.70
N MET A 37 -20.88 -47.76 -2.77
CA MET A 37 -20.44 -48.50 -3.97
C MET A 37 -19.44 -49.60 -3.61
N THR A 38 -19.70 -50.83 -4.09
CA THR A 38 -18.81 -51.99 -3.90
C THR A 38 -17.44 -51.72 -4.50
N LEU A 39 -16.41 -51.96 -3.71
CA LEU A 39 -15.01 -51.79 -4.07
C LEU A 39 -14.37 -53.15 -4.37
N ASN A 40 -13.15 -53.11 -4.89
CA ASN A 40 -12.35 -54.30 -5.16
C ASN A 40 -10.90 -53.99 -4.78
N MET A 41 -10.06 -55.02 -4.62
CA MET A 41 -8.67 -54.89 -4.14
C MET A 41 -7.82 -53.92 -4.97
N LYS A 42 -8.17 -53.73 -6.26
CA LYS A 42 -7.49 -52.80 -7.18
C LYS A 42 -7.99 -51.35 -7.15
N ASN A 43 -9.14 -51.06 -6.53
CA ASN A 43 -9.86 -49.78 -6.68
C ASN A 43 -10.35 -49.17 -5.34
N TYR A 44 -9.80 -49.61 -4.22
CA TYR A 44 -10.04 -49.01 -2.91
C TYR A 44 -8.85 -48.15 -2.48
N LYS A 45 -9.08 -47.24 -1.55
CA LYS A 45 -8.06 -46.63 -0.70
C LYS A 45 -8.47 -46.81 0.76
N GLY A 46 -7.51 -47.13 1.63
CA GLY A 46 -7.76 -47.37 3.04
C GLY A 46 -7.45 -46.14 3.89
N PHE A 47 -8.40 -45.75 4.74
CA PHE A 47 -8.20 -44.71 5.76
C PHE A 47 -8.85 -45.21 7.06
N GLU A 48 -8.17 -45.09 8.21
CA GLU A 48 -8.69 -45.54 9.53
C GLU A 48 -9.26 -46.97 9.55
N LYS A 49 -8.62 -47.90 8.81
CA LYS A 49 -9.07 -49.29 8.60
C LYS A 49 -10.48 -49.44 7.97
N ARG A 50 -11.00 -48.40 7.31
CA ARG A 50 -12.23 -48.39 6.50
C ARG A 50 -11.89 -48.21 5.00
N PRO A 51 -12.64 -48.85 4.09
CA PRO A 51 -12.40 -48.70 2.65
C PRO A 51 -13.18 -47.53 2.03
N TYR A 52 -12.51 -46.76 1.20
CA TYR A 52 -13.04 -45.61 0.45
C TYR A 52 -12.78 -45.78 -1.06
N CYS A 53 -13.61 -45.18 -1.90
CA CYS A 53 -13.33 -45.06 -3.34
C CYS A 53 -12.31 -43.94 -3.61
N ASN A 54 -11.76 -43.89 -4.83
CA ASN A 54 -10.82 -42.84 -5.25
C ASN A 54 -11.32 -41.40 -5.04
N ALA A 55 -12.63 -41.15 -5.19
CA ALA A 55 -13.23 -39.82 -5.03
C ALA A 55 -13.47 -39.42 -3.56
N HIS A 56 -13.84 -40.38 -2.70
CA HIS A 56 -14.19 -40.14 -1.29
C HIS A 56 -13.07 -40.49 -0.30
N TYR A 57 -11.87 -40.79 -0.80
CA TYR A 57 -10.70 -40.95 0.06
C TYR A 57 -10.29 -39.59 0.63
N PRO A 58 -10.28 -39.40 1.96
CA PRO A 58 -9.81 -38.16 2.57
C PRO A 58 -8.31 -38.03 2.33
N LYS A 59 -7.93 -37.26 1.31
CA LYS A 59 -6.56 -36.81 1.11
C LYS A 59 -6.23 -35.91 2.29
N SER A 60 -5.29 -36.31 3.14
CA SER A 60 -4.80 -35.49 4.24
C SER A 60 -4.05 -34.28 3.69
N SER A 61 -4.78 -33.20 3.40
CA SER A 61 -4.21 -31.90 3.08
C SER A 61 -3.60 -31.30 4.34
N PHE A 62 -2.42 -31.79 4.70
CA PHE A 62 -1.56 -31.15 5.69
C PHE A 62 -1.03 -29.86 5.07
N THR A 63 -1.87 -28.82 5.07
CA THR A 63 -1.46 -27.46 4.74
C THR A 63 -0.36 -27.06 5.70
N CYS A 64 0.80 -26.64 5.17
CA CYS A 64 1.80 -25.99 5.99
C CYS A 64 1.15 -24.83 6.77
N VAL A 65 1.51 -24.67 8.04
CA VAL A 65 0.79 -23.78 8.95
C VAL A 65 1.04 -22.32 8.57
N THR A 66 0.11 -21.78 7.78
CA THR A 66 0.09 -20.42 7.23
C THR A 66 0.14 -19.36 8.33
N ASP A 67 -0.45 -19.68 9.47
CA ASP A 67 -0.61 -18.76 10.61
C ASP A 67 0.41 -19.07 11.71
N THR A 68 1.61 -19.51 11.31
CA THR A 68 2.79 -19.46 12.16
C THR A 68 3.11 -18.00 12.53
N PRO A 69 3.55 -17.70 13.76
CA PRO A 69 3.74 -16.33 14.23
C PRO A 69 4.78 -15.55 13.40
N GLU A 70 5.76 -16.25 12.84
CA GLU A 70 6.74 -15.69 11.90
C GLU A 70 6.10 -15.27 10.57
N ASN A 71 5.22 -16.09 10.00
CA ASN A 71 4.52 -15.80 8.75
C ASN A 71 3.54 -14.62 8.93
N LEU A 72 2.85 -14.55 10.07
CA LEU A 72 2.07 -13.37 10.47
C LEU A 72 2.93 -12.10 10.54
N ARG A 73 4.12 -12.19 11.17
CA ARG A 73 5.06 -11.06 11.30
C ARG A 73 5.56 -10.58 9.93
N LEU A 74 5.94 -11.49 9.04
CA LEU A 74 6.30 -11.18 7.66
C LEU A 74 5.14 -10.51 6.91
N LYS A 75 3.93 -11.09 6.98
CA LYS A 75 2.72 -10.56 6.33
C LYS A 75 2.32 -9.17 6.84
N GLN A 76 2.57 -8.87 8.12
CA GLN A 76 2.38 -7.53 8.69
C GLN A 76 3.48 -6.57 8.21
N GLN A 77 4.74 -7.00 8.18
CA GLN A 77 5.86 -6.18 7.73
C GLN A 77 5.75 -5.83 6.23
N SER A 78 5.43 -6.79 5.36
CA SER A 78 5.20 -6.55 3.93
C SER A 78 4.03 -5.62 3.65
N LYS A 79 2.98 -5.61 4.48
CA LYS A 79 1.90 -4.62 4.39
C LYS A 79 2.44 -3.21 4.66
N ILE A 80 3.12 -3.03 5.80
CA ILE A 80 3.69 -1.74 6.24
C ILE A 80 4.73 -1.22 5.23
N GLN A 81 5.50 -2.11 4.58
CA GLN A 81 6.48 -1.75 3.56
C GLN A 81 5.87 -1.47 2.17
N SER A 82 4.59 -1.76 1.95
CA SER A 82 3.98 -1.51 0.64
C SER A 82 3.68 -0.03 0.47
N GLN A 83 4.22 0.58 -0.60
CA GLN A 83 4.07 2.01 -0.89
C GLN A 83 2.61 2.44 -1.03
N VAL A 84 1.71 1.49 -1.32
CA VAL A 84 0.25 1.69 -1.39
C VAL A 84 -0.32 2.25 -0.08
N LEU A 85 0.08 1.77 1.10
CA LEU A 85 -0.37 2.36 2.37
C LEU A 85 0.16 3.80 2.53
N TYR A 86 1.39 4.05 2.09
CA TYR A 86 2.00 5.39 2.15
C TYR A 86 1.30 6.38 1.20
N ARG A 87 0.89 5.92 0.01
CA ARG A 87 0.10 6.70 -0.96
C ARG A 87 -1.33 6.91 -0.47
N GLU A 88 -1.96 5.88 0.12
CA GLU A 88 -3.32 5.92 0.65
C GLU A 88 -3.45 6.85 1.88
N ASP A 89 -2.53 6.78 2.85
CA ASP A 89 -2.51 7.73 3.98
C ASP A 89 -2.14 9.14 3.54
N PHE A 90 -1.24 9.28 2.56
CA PHE A 90 -0.96 10.59 1.95
C PHE A 90 -2.21 11.18 1.29
N GLU A 91 -2.97 10.41 0.51
CA GLU A 91 -4.22 10.85 -0.14
C GLU A 91 -5.33 11.14 0.88
N LYS A 92 -5.49 10.28 1.89
CA LYS A 92 -6.40 10.51 3.03
C LYS A 92 -6.06 11.77 3.83
N ASN A 93 -4.83 12.26 3.78
CA ASN A 93 -4.45 13.55 4.38
C ASN A 93 -4.36 14.71 3.37
N LYS A 94 -4.18 14.45 2.08
CA LYS A 94 -4.11 15.46 0.99
C LYS A 94 -5.39 16.30 0.89
N GLY A 95 -6.54 15.73 1.28
CA GLY A 95 -7.82 16.44 1.43
C GLY A 95 -8.12 16.97 2.84
N LYS A 96 -7.42 16.48 3.88
CA LYS A 96 -7.54 17.00 5.25
C LYS A 96 -6.61 18.21 5.40
N GLY A 97 -7.02 19.32 4.81
CA GLY A 97 -6.30 20.60 4.92
C GLY A 97 -5.96 20.94 6.36
N PHE A 98 -4.82 21.62 6.54
CA PHE A 98 -4.16 21.95 7.81
C PHE A 98 -5.12 22.55 8.87
N SER A 99 -5.82 21.67 9.59
CA SER A 99 -6.49 22.02 10.83
C SER A 99 -5.41 22.19 11.88
N VAL A 100 -5.22 23.43 12.33
CA VAL A 100 -4.27 23.76 13.40
C VAL A 100 -4.54 22.84 14.59
N VAL A 101 -3.61 21.94 14.88
CA VAL A 101 -3.71 21.00 16.00
C VAL A 101 -3.51 21.78 17.29
N ALA A 102 -4.59 22.44 17.72
CA ALA A 102 -4.62 23.39 18.84
C ALA A 102 -4.17 22.79 20.16
N ASP A 103 -4.29 21.46 20.28
CA ASP A 103 -3.92 20.64 21.43
C ASP A 103 -2.57 19.93 21.29
N THR A 104 -1.70 20.41 20.38
CA THR A 104 -0.27 20.11 20.49
C THR A 104 0.26 20.66 21.82
N PRO A 105 0.99 19.86 22.63
CA PRO A 105 1.55 20.33 23.90
C PRO A 105 2.44 21.57 23.75
N GLU A 106 3.09 21.72 22.58
CA GLU A 106 3.86 22.90 22.20
C GLU A 106 3.01 24.17 22.16
N MET A 107 1.87 24.13 21.45
CA MET A 107 0.95 25.26 21.32
C MET A 107 0.33 25.65 22.67
N GLN A 108 0.01 24.67 23.52
CA GLN A 108 -0.50 24.93 24.86
C GLN A 108 0.55 25.53 25.81
N ARG A 109 1.85 25.21 25.64
CA ARG A 109 2.95 25.90 26.36
C ARG A 109 3.07 27.35 25.91
N ILE A 110 3.17 27.59 24.60
CA ILE A 110 3.36 28.93 24.02
C ILE A 110 2.25 29.89 24.44
N LYS A 111 0.97 29.47 24.35
CA LYS A 111 -0.18 30.28 24.79
C LYS A 111 -0.11 30.65 26.28
N LYS A 112 0.12 29.68 27.17
CA LYS A 112 0.22 29.93 28.62
C LYS A 112 1.35 30.93 28.96
N THR A 113 2.49 30.83 28.29
CA THR A 113 3.59 31.80 28.45
C THR A 113 3.20 33.19 27.93
N GLN A 114 2.51 33.27 26.78
CA GLN A 114 2.02 34.53 26.22
C GLN A 114 0.97 35.22 27.13
N ASP A 115 0.04 34.46 27.69
CA ASP A 115 -0.98 34.93 28.63
C ASP A 115 -0.38 35.39 29.97
N GLN A 116 0.71 34.78 30.42
CA GLN A 116 1.46 35.22 31.60
C GLN A 116 2.22 36.52 31.34
N ILE A 117 2.95 36.62 30.20
CA ILE A 117 3.69 37.83 29.81
C ILE A 117 2.75 39.03 29.67
N SER A 118 1.58 38.86 29.04
CA SER A 118 0.63 39.95 28.84
C SER A 118 0.04 40.44 30.17
N ASN A 119 -0.38 39.54 31.07
CA ASN A 119 -0.91 39.90 32.39
C ASN A 119 0.13 40.62 33.27
N ILE A 120 1.39 40.18 33.23
CA ILE A 120 2.50 40.87 33.93
C ILE A 120 2.70 42.27 33.35
N LYS A 121 2.76 42.42 32.02
CA LYS A 121 2.92 43.74 31.37
C LYS A 121 1.76 44.68 31.71
N TYR A 122 0.51 44.20 31.74
CA TYR A 122 -0.64 45.02 32.12
C TYR A 122 -0.56 45.50 33.58
N HIS A 123 -0.08 44.67 34.50
CA HIS A 123 0.17 45.11 35.88
C HIS A 123 1.36 46.08 35.97
N GLU A 124 2.46 45.82 35.26
CA GLU A 124 3.62 46.72 35.23
C GLU A 124 3.23 48.11 34.70
N GLU A 125 2.53 48.19 33.57
CA GLU A 125 2.07 49.46 33.00
C GLU A 125 1.05 50.17 33.90
N PHE A 126 0.22 49.42 34.65
CA PHE A 126 -0.72 49.97 35.63
C PHE A 126 -0.01 50.53 36.87
N GLU A 127 0.93 49.80 37.47
CA GLU A 127 1.71 50.27 38.61
C GLU A 127 2.62 51.44 38.24
N LYS A 128 3.29 51.37 37.09
CA LYS A 128 4.11 52.46 36.54
C LYS A 128 3.30 53.74 36.30
N LYS A 129 2.05 53.61 35.83
CA LYS A 129 1.12 54.73 35.66
C LYS A 129 0.49 55.21 36.98
N LYS A 130 0.51 54.41 38.03
CA LYS A 130 0.14 54.79 39.41
C LYS A 130 1.29 55.49 40.14
N ILE A 131 2.54 55.24 39.74
CA ILE A 131 3.77 55.80 40.33
C ILE A 131 4.19 57.13 39.66
N GLY A 132 3.91 57.31 38.36
CA GLY A 132 4.23 58.56 37.63
C GLY A 132 3.00 59.41 37.31
N GLY A 133 2.88 60.59 37.93
CA GLY A 133 1.80 61.55 37.63
C GLY A 133 2.24 63.00 37.70
N GLU A 134 2.22 63.69 36.55
CA GLU A 134 2.11 65.15 36.32
C GLU A 134 1.99 65.40 34.79
N GLY A 135 1.69 66.63 34.32
CA GLY A 135 1.47 67.00 32.89
C GLY A 135 1.42 68.52 32.68
N PRO A 136 0.78 69.12 31.64
CA PRO A 136 0.11 68.56 30.43
C PRO A 136 0.29 69.39 29.10
N GLN A 137 -0.52 69.11 28.06
CA GLN A 137 -0.93 69.95 26.87
C GLN A 137 -0.11 69.93 25.53
N HIS A 138 -0.76 69.56 24.39
CA HIS A 138 -1.21 70.47 23.27
C HIS A 138 -1.93 69.69 22.10
N LEU A 139 -2.88 70.29 21.36
CA LEU A 139 -3.66 69.78 20.17
C LEU A 139 -4.40 70.97 19.45
N PRO A 140 -5.10 70.88 18.27
CA PRO A 140 -5.41 69.81 17.27
C PRO A 140 -4.74 70.08 15.87
N SER A 141 -5.18 69.83 14.60
CA SER A 141 -6.39 69.46 13.77
C SER A 141 -5.91 68.80 12.43
N ASN A 142 -6.64 68.16 11.46
CA ASN A 142 -8.05 68.07 10.95
C ASN A 142 -8.49 69.21 9.96
N PRO A 143 -9.28 69.05 8.83
CA PRO A 143 -9.97 67.87 8.21
C PRO A 143 -9.96 67.74 6.63
N SER A 144 -10.73 66.75 6.09
CA SER A 144 -11.38 66.69 4.72
C SER A 144 -10.55 66.36 3.44
N ALA A 145 -11.09 65.77 2.34
CA ALA A 145 -12.30 64.91 2.14
C ALA A 145 -12.36 64.27 0.70
N GLY A 146 -12.93 63.05 0.57
CA GLY A 146 -13.66 62.55 -0.61
C GLY A 146 -12.90 61.95 -1.83
N GLY A 147 -13.47 60.90 -2.45
CA GLY A 147 -13.05 60.36 -3.77
C GLY A 147 -13.11 58.83 -3.91
N TYR A 148 -13.53 58.31 -5.06
CA TYR A 148 -13.53 56.88 -5.40
C TYR A 148 -12.82 56.59 -6.75
N GLN A 149 -12.58 55.31 -7.02
CA GLN A 149 -12.07 54.70 -8.27
C GLN A 149 -10.55 54.72 -8.53
N GLN A 150 -10.06 53.68 -9.22
CA GLN A 150 -8.65 53.33 -9.47
C GLN A 150 -8.28 53.58 -10.96
N PRO A 151 -7.00 53.46 -11.37
CA PRO A 151 -6.56 52.15 -11.89
C PRO A 151 -5.07 51.77 -11.71
N ALA A 152 -4.81 50.45 -11.86
CA ALA A 152 -3.64 49.82 -12.47
C ALA A 152 -2.19 50.03 -11.93
N ALA A 153 -1.73 48.97 -11.24
CA ALA A 153 -0.59 48.12 -11.64
C ALA A 153 0.86 48.36 -11.11
N THR A 154 1.44 47.20 -10.75
CA THR A 154 2.87 46.84 -10.64
C THR A 154 3.63 47.10 -9.31
N GLN A 155 4.28 46.02 -8.86
CA GLN A 155 5.44 45.90 -7.95
C GLN A 155 5.32 46.36 -6.48
N ASN A 156 6.10 45.82 -5.53
CA ASN A 156 6.54 44.44 -5.32
C ASN A 156 7.06 44.35 -3.87
N TYR A 157 6.48 43.50 -3.01
CA TYR A 157 7.00 43.29 -1.64
C TYR A 157 7.43 41.85 -1.45
N HIS A 158 8.75 41.68 -1.45
CA HIS A 158 9.47 40.43 -1.27
C HIS A 158 9.28 39.89 0.15
N TYR A 159 8.61 38.74 0.26
CA TYR A 159 8.76 37.84 1.40
C TYR A 159 9.83 36.81 1.04
N ASP A 160 10.78 36.59 1.95
CA ASP A 160 11.74 35.50 1.84
C ASP A 160 11.07 34.19 2.32
N PRO A 161 10.90 33.18 1.45
CA PRO A 161 10.20 31.96 1.82
C PRO A 161 11.13 31.06 2.64
N ALA A 162 10.71 30.73 3.86
CA ALA A 162 11.37 29.70 4.66
C ALA A 162 11.51 28.41 3.83
N PRO A 163 12.67 27.72 3.85
CA PRO A 163 12.96 26.66 2.91
C PRO A 163 11.93 25.53 3.05
N GLU A 164 11.18 25.28 1.96
CA GLU A 164 10.31 24.11 1.91
C GLU A 164 11.15 22.85 2.18
N PRO A 165 10.60 21.84 2.87
CA PRO A 165 11.27 20.55 3.00
C PRO A 165 11.45 20.01 1.58
N VAL A 166 12.70 19.99 1.11
CA VAL A 166 13.04 19.65 -0.27
C VAL A 166 12.56 18.23 -0.56
N ARG A 167 11.37 18.14 -1.15
CA ARG A 167 11.02 17.03 -2.02
C ARG A 167 12.18 16.95 -2.98
N GLN A 168 12.90 15.85 -2.96
CA GLN A 168 13.93 15.61 -3.95
C GLN A 168 13.19 15.50 -5.28
N ALA A 169 13.07 16.63 -5.99
CA ALA A 169 13.04 16.62 -7.43
C ALA A 169 14.24 15.76 -7.82
N ALA A 170 13.97 14.57 -8.35
CA ALA A 170 15.01 13.68 -8.83
C ALA A 170 15.87 14.53 -9.76
N ALA A 171 17.09 14.83 -9.34
CA ALA A 171 17.90 15.84 -9.99
C ALA A 171 18.03 15.41 -11.45
N ALA A 172 17.48 16.21 -12.38
CA ALA A 172 17.30 15.83 -13.77
C ALA A 172 18.60 15.20 -14.26
N PRO A 173 18.63 13.87 -14.44
CA PRO A 173 19.88 13.14 -14.31
C PRO A 173 20.83 13.57 -15.43
N PRO A 174 22.15 13.51 -15.20
CA PRO A 174 23.14 14.04 -16.14
C PRO A 174 22.84 13.45 -17.53
N PRO A 175 22.66 14.31 -18.56
CA PRO A 175 22.05 13.90 -19.83
C PRO A 175 22.81 12.69 -20.38
N SER A 176 22.09 11.58 -20.51
CA SER A 176 22.60 10.23 -20.82
C SER A 176 23.01 10.12 -22.28
N ALA A 177 24.04 10.89 -22.64
CA ALA A 177 24.38 11.27 -24.00
C ALA A 177 24.48 10.08 -24.97
N GLY A 178 23.62 10.11 -25.98
CA GLY A 178 23.73 9.28 -27.18
C GLY A 178 23.17 7.86 -27.10
N LYS A 179 22.68 7.38 -25.95
CA LYS A 179 22.07 6.04 -25.87
C LYS A 179 20.63 6.07 -26.37
N ARG A 180 20.40 5.48 -27.55
CA ARG A 180 19.09 5.27 -28.14
C ARG A 180 18.67 3.82 -27.93
N TYR A 181 17.37 3.61 -27.80
CA TYR A 181 16.78 2.28 -27.70
C TYR A 181 15.68 2.16 -28.76
N ARG A 182 15.40 0.95 -29.23
CA ARG A 182 14.32 0.63 -30.16
C ARG A 182 13.32 -0.28 -29.48
N ALA A 183 12.04 0.04 -29.56
CA ALA A 183 10.97 -0.86 -29.15
C ALA A 183 10.93 -2.13 -30.01
N VAL A 184 10.75 -3.26 -29.33
CA VAL A 184 10.65 -4.61 -29.91
C VAL A 184 9.19 -5.10 -29.91
N TYR A 185 8.32 -4.44 -29.14
CA TYR A 185 6.90 -4.74 -29.00
C TYR A 185 6.09 -3.45 -28.82
N ASP A 186 4.80 -3.49 -29.19
CA ASP A 186 3.85 -2.42 -28.84
C ASP A 186 3.60 -2.38 -27.33
N TYR A 187 3.43 -1.17 -26.79
CA TYR A 187 3.09 -0.93 -25.39
C TYR A 187 2.13 0.26 -25.23
N SER A 188 1.09 0.04 -24.43
CA SER A 188 0.12 1.06 -24.05
C SER A 188 0.30 1.41 -22.58
N ALA A 189 0.47 2.69 -22.28
CA ALA A 189 0.53 3.21 -20.91
C ALA A 189 -0.74 2.85 -20.11
N ALA A 190 -0.55 2.38 -18.89
CA ALA A 190 -1.59 2.07 -17.92
C ALA A 190 -1.90 3.25 -16.98
N ASP A 191 -0.88 4.05 -16.62
CA ASP A 191 -0.98 5.20 -15.70
C ASP A 191 -0.46 6.51 -16.36
N GLU A 192 -0.76 7.66 -15.74
CA GLU A 192 -0.45 9.00 -16.28
C GLU A 192 1.05 9.33 -16.40
N ASP A 193 1.91 8.60 -15.70
CA ASP A 193 3.38 8.75 -15.71
C ASP A 193 4.11 7.76 -16.64
N GLU A 194 3.39 6.88 -17.32
CA GLU A 194 3.92 5.96 -18.35
C GLU A 194 3.83 6.54 -19.78
N VAL A 195 4.59 5.98 -20.74
CA VAL A 195 4.55 6.39 -22.15
C VAL A 195 4.19 5.24 -23.10
N SER A 196 3.30 5.51 -24.06
CA SER A 196 2.87 4.53 -25.07
C SER A 196 3.75 4.57 -26.32
N PHE A 197 4.12 3.40 -26.85
CA PHE A 197 4.98 3.24 -28.03
C PHE A 197 4.62 2.00 -28.84
N MET A 198 5.15 1.89 -30.06
CA MET A 198 4.90 0.80 -31.02
C MET A 198 6.20 0.06 -31.35
N ASP A 199 6.14 -1.17 -31.87
CA ASP A 199 7.35 -1.84 -32.41
C ASP A 199 8.05 -0.93 -33.43
N GLY A 200 9.38 -0.83 -33.30
CA GLY A 200 10.20 0.04 -34.12
C GLY A 200 10.32 1.49 -33.66
N ASP A 201 9.53 1.95 -32.67
CA ASP A 201 9.71 3.29 -32.11
C ASP A 201 11.10 3.44 -31.47
N VAL A 202 11.72 4.60 -31.68
CA VAL A 202 13.00 4.95 -31.06
C VAL A 202 12.74 5.74 -29.78
N ILE A 203 13.41 5.33 -28.70
CA ILE A 203 13.41 5.99 -27.40
C ILE A 203 14.74 6.73 -27.21
N VAL A 204 14.65 7.99 -26.78
CA VAL A 204 15.77 8.89 -26.48
C VAL A 204 15.66 9.43 -25.05
N ASP A 205 16.66 10.20 -24.60
CA ASP A 205 16.75 10.75 -23.22
C ASP A 205 16.70 9.67 -22.11
N VAL A 206 17.10 8.43 -22.42
CA VAL A 206 16.80 7.24 -21.60
C VAL A 206 17.59 7.21 -20.30
N GLN A 207 16.87 6.95 -19.21
CA GLN A 207 17.37 6.88 -17.84
C GLN A 207 16.90 5.55 -17.23
N GLN A 208 17.83 4.68 -16.88
CA GLN A 208 17.49 3.41 -16.23
C GLN A 208 17.17 3.66 -14.76
N ILE A 209 15.96 3.29 -14.31
CA ILE A 209 15.52 3.45 -12.93
C ILE A 209 15.85 2.17 -12.14
N ASP A 210 15.42 1.03 -12.67
CA ASP A 210 15.70 -0.30 -12.13
C ASP A 210 15.83 -1.34 -13.26
N GLU A 211 15.79 -2.64 -12.93
CA GLU A 211 15.91 -3.74 -13.90
C GLU A 211 14.61 -4.00 -14.69
N GLY A 212 13.47 -3.49 -14.22
CA GLY A 212 12.16 -3.60 -14.88
C GLY A 212 11.74 -2.35 -15.65
N TRP A 213 12.17 -1.15 -15.20
CA TRP A 213 11.67 0.14 -15.69
C TRP A 213 12.77 1.14 -16.06
N MET A 214 12.50 1.89 -17.12
CA MET A 214 13.29 3.04 -17.54
C MET A 214 12.38 4.26 -17.71
N TYR A 215 12.94 5.46 -17.63
CA TYR A 215 12.31 6.69 -18.11
C TYR A 215 12.88 7.03 -19.48
N GLY A 216 12.07 7.55 -20.40
CA GLY A 216 12.55 7.96 -21.72
C GLY A 216 11.52 8.73 -22.53
N ARG A 217 11.94 9.25 -23.68
CA ARG A 217 11.11 9.98 -24.65
C ARG A 217 10.94 9.17 -25.93
N VAL A 218 9.71 8.97 -26.38
CA VAL A 218 9.41 8.38 -27.69
C VAL A 218 9.63 9.44 -28.78
N GLU A 219 10.55 9.18 -29.72
CA GLU A 219 10.94 10.14 -30.77
C GLU A 219 9.78 10.44 -31.73
N ARG A 220 8.90 9.47 -31.99
CA ARG A 220 7.71 9.61 -32.87
C ARG A 220 6.63 10.53 -32.29
N THR A 221 6.41 10.52 -30.97
CA THR A 221 5.29 11.23 -30.32
C THR A 221 5.74 12.43 -29.49
N GLY A 222 7.04 12.54 -29.18
CA GLY A 222 7.61 13.54 -28.27
C GLY A 222 7.27 13.32 -26.79
N GLN A 223 6.38 12.37 -26.48
CA GLN A 223 5.94 12.04 -25.13
C GLN A 223 7.09 11.42 -24.32
N GLN A 224 7.10 11.68 -23.02
CA GLN A 224 8.11 11.21 -22.08
C GLN A 224 7.44 10.62 -20.85
N GLY A 225 7.95 9.50 -20.36
CA GLY A 225 7.34 8.75 -19.27
C GLY A 225 8.14 7.49 -18.92
N MET A 226 7.60 6.71 -17.99
CA MET A 226 8.10 5.37 -17.66
C MET A 226 7.73 4.36 -18.74
N LEU A 227 8.62 3.41 -18.98
CA LEU A 227 8.47 2.32 -19.94
C LEU A 227 9.17 1.05 -19.44
N PRO A 228 8.62 -0.15 -19.72
CA PRO A 228 9.22 -1.40 -19.30
C PRO A 228 10.52 -1.69 -20.07
N ALA A 229 11.62 -1.91 -19.33
CA ALA A 229 12.96 -2.13 -19.88
C ALA A 229 13.01 -3.33 -20.85
N ASN A 230 12.25 -4.39 -20.57
CA ASN A 230 12.21 -5.63 -21.36
C ASN A 230 11.50 -5.49 -22.72
N TYR A 231 10.91 -4.32 -23.04
CA TYR A 231 10.19 -4.08 -24.30
C TYR A 231 11.05 -3.29 -25.32
N VAL A 232 12.25 -2.87 -24.95
CA VAL A 232 13.14 -2.05 -25.79
C VAL A 232 14.58 -2.58 -25.77
N GLU A 233 15.25 -2.57 -26.92
CA GLU A 233 16.64 -3.02 -27.10
C GLU A 233 17.55 -1.83 -27.41
N ALA A 234 18.81 -1.86 -26.99
CA ALA A 234 19.77 -0.78 -27.30
C ALA A 234 20.26 -0.85 -28.76
N ILE A 235 20.45 0.31 -29.40
CA ILE A 235 20.87 0.44 -30.82
C ILE A 235 22.08 1.37 -31.01
#